data_AF-A0AAV5WBD3-F1
#
_entry.id   AF-A0AAV5WBD3-F1
#
_cell.length_a   1.000
_cell.length_b   1.000
_cell.length_c   1.000
_cell.angle_alpha   90.00
_cell.angle_beta   90.00
_cell.angle_gamma   90.00
#
_symmetry.space_group_name_H-M   'P 1'
#
loop_
_entity.id
_entity.type
_entity.pdbx_description
1 polymer ?
#
loop_
_entity_poly.entity_id
_entity_poly.type
_entity_poly.pdbx_seq_one_letter_code
_entity_poly.pdbx_strand_id
1 'polypeptide(L)'
;MGYLLTLGCYLVAFAPATVLFLRLAASDPLKTILFVIGAFVWLLSLLVTSLVWFIIPPLDDHLWFALSVGIIFQEAARVACFFMLRAAQKGLASMANPTSAQHVSISGVMSLANSRHLLAVVIGLGMGTTAGLFLTMNAFDAISGSGVVGGLRETLNGLPPRSVYSRLLPLHWALNAMLLSLTHVVWTVLVWDSCHHFALRRDAASAASTTTNQNSGSAATASTPLLHNQKVNWFLPAIVAVVTHVVNSAMSYLSGGGYTWLALSSNALMLLILIGYCYVVVRHESPFELLKEVVYALRDWVTLTALREYCCKKTSAAPAADATEGESNEMVIRDGRNNVRRRR
;
A
#
# COMPACT_ATOMS: atom_id res chain seq x y z
N MET A 1 -14.54 -15.21 -24.66
CA MET A 1 -13.16 -15.64 -24.32
C MET A 1 -12.32 -14.46 -23.82
N GLY A 2 -12.28 -13.30 -24.51
CA GLY A 2 -11.53 -12.10 -24.06
C GLY A 2 -11.93 -11.55 -22.68
N TYR A 3 -13.22 -11.46 -22.35
CA TYR A 3 -13.68 -10.97 -21.05
C TYR A 3 -13.20 -11.80 -19.84
N LEU A 4 -13.19 -13.14 -19.95
CA LEU A 4 -12.71 -14.02 -18.88
C LEU A 4 -11.20 -13.89 -18.67
N LEU A 5 -10.44 -13.77 -19.77
CA LEU A 5 -9.00 -13.51 -19.71
C LEU A 5 -8.71 -12.17 -19.04
N THR A 6 -9.43 -11.13 -19.44
CA THR A 6 -9.28 -9.76 -18.89
C THR A 6 -9.60 -9.75 -17.40
N LEU A 7 -10.69 -10.40 -16.99
CA LEU A 7 -11.03 -10.55 -15.57
C LEU A 7 -9.93 -11.29 -14.81
N GLY A 8 -9.41 -12.40 -15.36
CA GLY A 8 -8.29 -13.13 -14.78
C GLY A 8 -7.04 -12.27 -14.63
N CYS A 9 -6.71 -11.45 -15.64
CA CYS A 9 -5.58 -10.51 -15.61
C CYS A 9 -5.77 -9.41 -14.55
N TYR A 10 -6.96 -8.84 -14.39
CA TYR A 10 -7.26 -7.89 -13.31
C TYR A 10 -7.13 -8.53 -11.92
N LEU A 11 -7.64 -9.76 -11.76
CA LEU A 11 -7.51 -10.50 -10.51
C LEU A 11 -6.05 -10.76 -10.17
N VAL A 12 -5.23 -11.18 -11.13
CA VAL A 12 -3.78 -11.39 -10.91
C VAL A 12 -3.07 -10.07 -10.59
N ALA A 13 -3.35 -9.00 -11.34
CA ALA A 13 -2.70 -7.71 -11.18
C ALA A 13 -2.94 -7.09 -9.80
N PHE A 14 -4.19 -7.17 -9.30
CA PHE A 14 -4.60 -6.45 -8.09
C PHE A 14 -4.89 -7.37 -6.89
N ALA A 15 -4.73 -8.69 -7.01
CA ALA A 15 -4.91 -9.62 -5.89
C ALA A 15 -4.12 -9.22 -4.62
N PRO A 16 -2.79 -9.02 -4.65
CA PRO A 16 -2.06 -8.69 -3.44
C PRO A 16 -2.46 -7.31 -2.92
N ALA A 17 -2.71 -6.35 -3.81
CA ALA A 17 -3.12 -5.02 -3.39
C ALA A 17 -4.50 -5.02 -2.71
N THR A 18 -5.44 -5.80 -3.22
CA THR A 18 -6.78 -6.00 -2.64
C THR A 18 -6.69 -6.66 -1.27
N VAL A 19 -5.86 -7.70 -1.13
CA VAL A 19 -5.65 -8.36 0.17
C VAL A 19 -5.05 -7.39 1.18
N LEU A 20 -4.03 -6.63 0.81
CA LEU A 20 -3.43 -5.61 1.68
C LEU A 20 -4.42 -4.50 2.03
N PHE A 21 -5.24 -4.06 1.09
CA PHE A 21 -6.27 -3.04 1.34
C PHE A 21 -7.30 -3.54 2.36
N LEU A 22 -7.87 -4.73 2.14
CA LEU A 22 -8.89 -5.30 3.03
C LEU A 22 -8.35 -5.59 4.43
N ARG A 23 -7.08 -6.00 4.55
CA ARG A 23 -6.46 -6.36 5.83
C ARG A 23 -5.90 -5.16 6.60
N LEU A 24 -5.35 -4.17 5.91
CA LEU A 24 -4.59 -3.08 6.55
C LEU A 24 -5.33 -1.75 6.52
N ALA A 25 -5.99 -1.43 5.39
CA ALA A 25 -6.65 -0.14 5.20
C ALA A 25 -8.11 -0.16 5.65
N ALA A 26 -8.88 -1.19 5.25
CA ALA A 26 -10.32 -1.24 5.48
C ALA A 26 -10.73 -1.34 6.97
N SER A 27 -9.81 -1.69 7.87
CA SER A 27 -10.09 -1.77 9.31
C SER A 27 -10.30 -0.42 9.98
N ASP A 28 -9.80 0.67 9.39
CA ASP A 28 -9.91 2.02 9.94
C ASP A 28 -10.24 3.01 8.81
N PRO A 29 -11.36 3.75 8.88
CA PRO A 29 -11.73 4.71 7.84
C PRO A 29 -10.65 5.75 7.58
N LEU A 30 -9.82 6.09 8.59
CA LEU A 30 -8.72 7.03 8.41
C LEU A 30 -7.63 6.46 7.47
N LYS A 31 -7.34 5.16 7.57
CA LYS A 31 -6.40 4.48 6.66
C LYS A 31 -6.98 4.40 5.25
N THR A 32 -8.28 4.15 5.11
CA THR A 32 -8.95 4.22 3.80
C THR A 32 -8.82 5.59 3.15
N ILE A 33 -9.00 6.68 3.92
CA ILE A 33 -8.80 8.05 3.40
C ILE A 33 -7.34 8.25 2.96
N LEU A 34 -6.36 7.76 3.75
CA LEU A 34 -4.95 7.86 3.39
C LEU A 34 -4.59 7.08 2.11
N PHE A 35 -5.21 5.93 1.89
CA PHE A 35 -5.10 5.18 0.63
C PHE A 35 -5.56 6.03 -0.56
N VAL A 36 -6.75 6.67 -0.45
CA VAL A 36 -7.30 7.53 -1.51
C VAL A 36 -6.42 8.77 -1.73
N ILE A 37 -5.89 9.37 -0.66
CA ILE A 37 -4.93 10.48 -0.76
C ILE A 37 -3.67 10.06 -1.53
N GLY A 38 -3.12 8.88 -1.24
CA GLY A 38 -1.96 8.34 -1.96
C GLY A 38 -2.23 8.21 -3.45
N ALA A 39 -3.38 7.64 -3.82
CA ALA A 39 -3.83 7.54 -5.21
C ALA A 39 -3.96 8.92 -5.88
N PHE A 40 -4.62 9.87 -5.21
CA PHE A 40 -4.84 11.22 -5.73
C PHE A 40 -3.54 11.98 -5.96
N VAL A 41 -2.63 11.98 -4.98
CA VAL A 41 -1.36 12.72 -5.09
C VAL A 41 -0.45 12.09 -6.16
N TRP A 42 -0.52 10.77 -6.36
CA TRP A 42 0.15 10.13 -7.49
C TRP A 42 -0.42 10.60 -8.85
N LEU A 43 -1.75 10.66 -9.00
CA LEU A 43 -2.37 11.20 -10.23
C LEU A 43 -1.99 12.65 -10.47
N LEU A 44 -1.96 13.47 -9.42
CA LEU A 44 -1.53 14.86 -9.52
C LEU A 44 -0.07 14.96 -9.99
N SER A 45 0.81 14.07 -9.54
CA SER A 45 2.21 14.03 -9.99
C SER A 45 2.32 13.68 -11.48
N LEU A 46 1.50 12.76 -11.98
CA LEU A 46 1.42 12.45 -13.42
C LEU A 46 0.81 13.59 -14.23
N LEU A 47 -0.20 14.27 -13.69
CA LEU A 47 -0.82 15.42 -14.34
C LEU A 47 0.22 16.53 -14.56
N VAL A 48 0.99 16.87 -13.53
CA VAL A 48 2.07 17.88 -13.65
C VAL A 48 3.14 17.42 -14.64
N THR A 49 3.51 16.14 -14.61
CA THR A 49 4.46 15.57 -15.58
C THR A 49 3.97 15.70 -17.01
N SER A 50 2.69 15.42 -17.25
CA SER A 50 2.05 15.54 -18.57
C SER A 50 1.97 17.00 -19.03
N LEU A 51 1.68 17.94 -18.14
CA LEU A 51 1.69 19.37 -18.46
C LEU A 51 3.09 19.86 -18.85
N VAL A 52 4.14 19.40 -18.15
CA VAL A 52 5.54 19.72 -18.52
C VAL A 52 5.88 19.17 -19.90
N TRP A 53 5.46 17.93 -20.20
CA TRP A 53 5.65 17.34 -21.51
C TRP A 53 4.92 18.13 -22.61
N PHE A 54 3.67 18.53 -22.36
CA PHE A 54 2.85 19.29 -23.32
C PHE A 54 3.38 20.71 -23.62
N ILE A 55 3.97 21.39 -22.63
CA ILE A 55 4.49 22.76 -22.78
C ILE A 55 5.82 22.80 -23.54
N ILE A 56 6.55 21.68 -23.63
CA ILE A 56 7.88 21.63 -24.24
C ILE A 56 7.87 20.70 -25.48
N PRO A 57 7.32 21.16 -26.63
CA PRO A 57 7.28 20.40 -27.89
C PRO A 57 8.63 19.85 -28.40
N PRO A 58 9.78 20.54 -28.30
CA PRO A 58 11.02 20.00 -28.85
C PRO A 58 11.56 18.78 -28.08
N LEU A 59 10.91 18.35 -26.98
CA LEU A 59 11.29 17.19 -26.19
C LEU A 59 10.42 15.95 -26.49
N ASP A 60 9.47 16.03 -27.42
CA ASP A 60 8.59 14.91 -27.79
C ASP A 60 9.37 13.65 -28.25
N ASP A 61 10.53 13.84 -28.89
CA ASP A 61 11.39 12.75 -29.37
C ASP A 61 12.19 12.06 -28.24
N HIS A 62 12.09 12.54 -27.00
CA HIS A 62 12.92 12.11 -25.87
C HIS A 62 12.09 11.59 -24.70
N LEU A 63 11.46 10.41 -24.86
CA LEU A 63 10.64 9.77 -23.82
C LEU A 63 11.37 9.63 -22.46
N TRP A 64 12.69 9.44 -22.48
CA TRP A 64 13.51 9.36 -21.28
C TRP A 64 13.47 10.64 -20.42
N PHE A 65 13.24 11.80 -21.04
CA PHE A 65 13.05 13.06 -20.34
C PHE A 65 11.73 13.09 -19.58
N ALA A 66 10.60 12.73 -20.22
CA ALA A 66 9.30 12.61 -19.57
C ALA A 66 9.37 11.67 -18.36
N LEU A 67 10.02 10.52 -18.55
CA LEU A 67 10.19 9.53 -17.50
C LEU A 67 10.99 10.09 -16.32
N SER A 68 12.07 10.84 -16.59
CA SER A 68 12.90 11.45 -15.55
C SER A 68 12.13 12.50 -14.76
N VAL A 69 11.41 13.39 -15.44
CA VAL A 69 10.54 14.40 -14.82
C VAL A 69 9.42 13.73 -14.01
N GLY A 70 8.84 12.66 -14.55
CA GLY A 70 7.80 11.87 -13.89
C GLY A 70 8.27 11.23 -12.60
N ILE A 71 9.46 10.64 -12.60
CA ILE A 71 10.06 10.07 -11.39
C ILE A 71 10.27 11.17 -10.34
N ILE A 72 10.81 12.33 -10.73
CA ILE A 72 11.04 13.45 -9.80
C ILE A 72 9.73 13.90 -9.15
N PHE A 73 8.67 14.11 -9.93
CA PHE A 73 7.38 14.52 -9.37
C PHE A 73 6.73 13.43 -8.52
N GLN A 74 6.87 12.16 -8.88
CA GLN A 74 6.35 11.03 -8.09
C GLN A 74 7.08 10.89 -6.75
N GLU A 75 8.41 11.08 -6.72
CA GLU A 75 9.19 11.10 -5.48
C GLU A 75 8.86 12.33 -4.62
N ALA A 76 8.70 13.49 -5.24
CA ALA A 76 8.27 14.71 -4.55
C ALA A 76 6.87 14.55 -3.94
N ALA A 77 5.93 13.96 -4.67
CA ALA A 77 4.59 13.60 -4.20
C ALA A 77 4.65 12.70 -2.96
N ARG A 78 5.51 11.68 -2.96
CA ARG A 78 5.71 10.77 -1.83
C ARG A 78 6.20 11.47 -0.57
N VAL A 79 7.15 12.40 -0.74
CA VAL A 79 7.66 13.24 0.35
C VAL A 79 6.60 14.25 0.82
N ALA A 80 5.82 14.84 -0.09
CA ALA A 80 4.72 15.74 0.24
C ALA A 80 3.65 15.04 1.09
N CYS A 81 3.27 13.80 0.76
CA CYS A 81 2.35 13.00 1.57
C CYS A 81 2.85 12.79 3.01
N PHE A 82 4.16 12.55 3.19
CA PHE A 82 4.75 12.42 4.53
C PHE A 82 4.59 13.70 5.35
N PHE A 83 4.98 14.85 4.78
CA PHE A 83 4.89 16.12 5.50
C PHE A 83 3.45 16.57 5.75
N MET A 84 2.56 16.33 4.79
CA MET A 84 1.13 16.60 4.95
C MET A 84 0.54 15.76 6.09
N LEU A 85 0.85 14.46 6.14
CA LEU A 85 0.38 13.60 7.22
C LEU A 85 0.93 14.03 8.58
N ARG A 86 2.22 14.40 8.63
CA ARG A 86 2.85 14.92 9.85
C ARG A 86 2.20 16.23 10.32
N ALA A 87 1.88 17.13 9.39
CA ALA A 87 1.18 18.38 9.69
C ALA A 87 -0.24 18.12 10.19
N ALA A 88 -0.97 17.19 9.55
CA ALA A 88 -2.30 16.77 9.99
C ALA A 88 -2.27 16.16 11.40
N GLN A 89 -1.32 15.27 11.69
CA GLN A 89 -1.15 14.67 13.02
C GLN A 89 -0.87 15.73 14.10
N LYS A 90 0.00 16.71 13.82
CA LYS A 90 0.28 17.83 14.73
C LYS A 90 -0.95 18.70 14.95
N GLY A 91 -1.69 19.03 13.88
CA GLY A 91 -2.91 19.82 13.96
C GLY A 91 -3.99 19.13 14.79
N LEU A 92 -4.22 17.84 14.54
CA LEU A 92 -5.18 17.03 15.31
C LEU A 92 -4.77 16.91 16.79
N ALA A 93 -3.49 16.70 17.09
CA ALA A 93 -3.00 16.64 18.46
C ALA A 93 -3.17 17.98 19.20
N SER A 94 -2.99 19.11 18.52
CA SER A 94 -3.20 20.44 19.11
C SER A 94 -4.67 20.72 19.43
N MET A 95 -5.61 20.18 18.65
CA MET A 95 -7.04 20.33 18.92
C MET A 95 -7.56 19.38 20.01
N ALA A 96 -6.79 18.35 20.37
CA ALA A 96 -7.21 17.29 21.29
C ALA A 96 -6.91 17.57 22.79
N ASN A 97 -6.21 18.65 23.16
CA ASN A 97 -5.93 19.04 24.55
C ASN A 97 -6.71 20.33 24.95
N PRO A 98 -7.04 20.61 26.23
CA PRO A 98 -7.97 19.91 27.12
C PRO A 98 -9.00 20.92 27.74
N THR A 99 -9.69 21.75 26.95
CA THR A 99 -10.73 22.67 27.50
C THR A 99 -12.16 22.20 27.30
N SER A 100 -12.39 21.09 26.59
CA SER A 100 -13.74 20.57 26.40
C SER A 100 -13.85 19.17 26.99
N ALA A 101 -14.64 19.08 28.06
CA ALA A 101 -15.06 17.88 28.75
C ALA A 101 -15.97 17.02 27.86
N GLN A 102 -15.44 16.53 26.74
CA GLN A 102 -16.07 15.50 25.94
C GLN A 102 -14.98 14.56 25.44
N HIS A 103 -14.90 13.41 26.10
CA HIS A 103 -14.05 12.25 25.81
C HIS A 103 -14.42 11.64 24.44
N VAL A 104 -14.24 12.40 23.36
CA VAL A 104 -14.12 11.87 22.02
C VAL A 104 -12.62 11.79 21.75
N SER A 105 -11.95 10.84 22.42
CA SER A 105 -10.73 10.32 21.85
C SER A 105 -11.12 9.78 20.48
N ILE A 106 -10.77 10.48 19.40
CA ILE A 106 -10.85 9.90 18.07
C ILE A 106 -9.85 8.74 18.10
N SER A 107 -10.33 7.54 18.48
CA SER A 107 -9.56 6.34 18.77
C SER A 107 -8.54 6.01 17.66
N GLY A 108 -8.84 6.44 16.42
CA GLY A 108 -7.94 6.36 15.27
C GLY A 108 -6.65 7.19 15.37
N VAL A 109 -6.61 8.36 16.02
CA VAL A 109 -5.47 9.30 15.96
C VAL A 109 -4.26 8.81 16.77
N MET A 110 -4.50 8.25 17.95
CA MET A 110 -3.44 7.70 18.80
C MET A 110 -2.90 6.38 18.23
N SER A 111 -3.78 5.59 17.60
CA SER A 111 -3.41 4.41 16.81
C SER A 111 -2.58 4.78 15.57
N LEU A 112 -2.89 5.91 14.92
CA LEU A 112 -2.14 6.45 13.78
C LEU A 112 -0.70 6.79 14.15
N ALA A 113 -0.49 7.48 15.28
CA ALA A 113 0.85 7.87 15.73
C ALA A 113 1.73 6.64 16.02
N ASN A 114 1.12 5.56 16.54
CA ASN A 114 1.85 4.35 16.94
C ASN A 114 2.30 3.49 15.75
N SER A 115 1.70 3.66 14.56
CA SER A 115 1.94 2.76 13.41
C SER A 115 2.40 3.49 12.14
N ARG A 116 3.44 4.34 12.25
CA ARG A 116 3.97 5.14 11.12
C ARG A 116 4.27 4.32 9.85
N HIS A 117 4.83 3.12 9.99
CA HIS A 117 5.17 2.25 8.86
C HIS A 117 3.91 1.68 8.21
N LEU A 118 2.85 1.43 8.99
CA LEU A 118 1.55 1.01 8.45
C LEU A 118 0.92 2.12 7.59
N LEU A 119 1.05 3.38 8.01
CA LEU A 119 0.59 4.53 7.22
C LEU A 119 1.34 4.65 5.91
N ALA A 120 2.66 4.47 5.95
CA ALA A 120 3.51 4.46 4.76
C ALA A 120 3.09 3.34 3.80
N VAL A 121 2.80 2.14 4.34
CA VAL A 121 2.30 1.01 3.56
C VAL A 121 0.98 1.36 2.88
N VAL A 122 0.03 1.97 3.58
CA VAL A 122 -1.30 2.30 3.04
C VAL A 122 -1.24 3.40 1.98
N ILE A 123 -0.45 4.47 2.18
CA ILE A 123 -0.25 5.51 1.16
C ILE A 123 0.46 4.93 -0.06
N GLY A 124 1.53 4.16 0.16
CA GLY A 124 2.27 3.51 -0.92
C GLY A 124 1.41 2.52 -1.72
N LEU A 125 0.48 1.84 -1.04
CA LEU A 125 -0.51 0.96 -1.67
C LEU A 125 -1.46 1.77 -2.58
N GLY A 126 -1.90 2.95 -2.13
CA GLY A 126 -2.69 3.88 -2.94
C GLY A 126 -1.94 4.31 -4.22
N MET A 127 -0.70 4.80 -4.06
CA MET A 127 0.14 5.19 -5.20
C MET A 127 0.38 4.02 -6.17
N GLY A 128 0.70 2.84 -5.62
CA GLY A 128 1.01 1.64 -6.40
C GLY A 128 -0.18 1.09 -7.16
N THR A 129 -1.35 1.02 -6.53
CA THR A 129 -2.58 0.56 -7.21
C THR A 129 -2.97 1.47 -8.36
N THR A 130 -2.88 2.80 -8.18
CA THR A 130 -3.17 3.73 -9.26
C THR A 130 -2.13 3.66 -10.39
N ALA A 131 -0.85 3.46 -10.07
CA ALA A 131 0.19 3.19 -11.06
C ALA A 131 -0.07 1.91 -11.85
N GLY A 132 -0.45 0.83 -11.17
CA GLY A 132 -0.84 -0.44 -11.80
C GLY A 132 -2.07 -0.28 -12.70
N LEU A 133 -3.06 0.52 -12.29
CA LEU A 133 -4.25 0.81 -13.11
C LEU A 133 -3.88 1.55 -14.38
N PHE A 134 -3.06 2.59 -14.29
CA PHE A 134 -2.59 3.33 -15.47
C PHE A 134 -1.78 2.46 -16.43
N LEU A 135 -1.00 1.51 -15.91
CA LEU A 135 -0.25 0.56 -16.73
C LEU A 135 -1.18 -0.42 -17.47
N THR A 136 -2.28 -0.86 -16.85
CA THR A 136 -3.07 -2.00 -17.35
C THR A 136 -4.38 -1.63 -18.00
N MET A 137 -5.02 -0.52 -17.64
CA MET A 137 -6.40 -0.21 -18.03
C MET A 137 -6.60 -0.22 -19.55
N ASN A 138 -5.78 0.50 -20.30
CA ASN A 138 -5.86 0.55 -21.76
C ASN A 138 -5.43 -0.78 -22.41
N ALA A 139 -4.46 -1.47 -21.81
CA ALA A 139 -3.96 -2.74 -22.33
C ALA A 139 -4.99 -3.87 -22.16
N PHE A 140 -5.71 -3.86 -21.04
CA PHE A 140 -6.75 -4.82 -20.70
C PHE A 140 -8.03 -4.59 -21.49
N ASP A 141 -8.36 -3.33 -21.80
CA ASP A 141 -9.43 -3.02 -22.75
C ASP A 141 -9.13 -3.60 -24.15
N ALA A 142 -7.89 -3.42 -24.64
CA ALA A 142 -7.49 -3.93 -25.94
C ALA A 142 -7.56 -5.47 -26.09
N ILE A 143 -7.38 -6.23 -25.01
CA ILE A 143 -7.52 -7.71 -25.00
C ILE A 143 -8.94 -8.20 -24.66
N SER A 144 -9.83 -7.30 -24.23
CA SER A 144 -11.22 -7.63 -23.89
C SER A 144 -12.04 -8.01 -25.14
N GLY A 145 -11.61 -7.54 -26.31
CA GLY A 145 -12.17 -7.89 -27.61
C GLY A 145 -11.98 -9.36 -28.00
N SER A 146 -12.52 -9.74 -29.16
CA SER A 146 -12.41 -11.11 -29.69
C SER A 146 -11.01 -11.47 -30.21
N GLY A 147 -10.07 -10.51 -30.27
CA GLY A 147 -8.67 -10.71 -30.67
C GLY A 147 -7.71 -10.63 -29.49
N VAL A 148 -6.75 -11.56 -29.43
CA VAL A 148 -5.60 -11.45 -28.50
C VAL A 148 -4.62 -10.41 -29.07
N VAL A 149 -4.27 -9.41 -28.27
CA VAL A 149 -3.28 -8.39 -28.64
C VAL A 149 -1.96 -9.06 -28.98
N GLY A 150 -1.57 -9.00 -30.25
CA GLY A 150 -0.47 -9.75 -30.83
C GLY A 150 -0.80 -10.29 -32.23
N GLY A 151 -2.07 -10.66 -32.47
CA GLY A 151 -2.49 -11.18 -33.77
C GLY A 151 -2.23 -10.21 -34.92
N LEU A 152 -2.66 -8.94 -34.79
CA LEU A 152 -2.62 -7.95 -35.88
C LEU A 152 -1.20 -7.47 -36.24
N ARG A 153 -0.33 -7.26 -35.23
CA ARG A 153 1.05 -6.76 -35.43
C ARG A 153 1.99 -7.85 -35.94
N GLU A 154 1.77 -9.11 -35.55
CA GLU A 154 2.50 -10.26 -36.09
C GLU A 154 2.05 -10.56 -37.53
N THR A 155 0.75 -10.45 -37.86
CA THR A 155 0.28 -10.57 -39.26
C THR A 155 0.76 -9.45 -40.17
N LEU A 156 0.91 -8.22 -39.68
CA LEU A 156 1.45 -7.10 -40.48
C LEU A 156 2.96 -7.24 -40.74
N ASN A 157 3.71 -7.85 -39.82
CA ASN A 157 5.17 -7.99 -39.92
C ASN A 157 5.62 -9.33 -40.53
N GLY A 158 4.69 -10.14 -41.05
CA GLY A 158 5.01 -11.44 -41.68
C GLY A 158 5.56 -12.49 -40.71
N LEU A 159 5.43 -12.27 -39.40
CA LEU A 159 5.85 -13.22 -38.37
C LEU A 159 4.73 -14.26 -38.16
N PRO A 160 5.07 -15.54 -37.93
CA PRO A 160 4.06 -16.59 -37.81
C PRO A 160 3.06 -16.23 -36.70
N PRO A 161 1.74 -16.37 -36.92
CA PRO A 161 0.66 -15.86 -36.06
C PRO A 161 0.51 -16.60 -34.71
N ARG A 162 1.59 -17.16 -34.18
CA ARG A 162 1.58 -18.15 -33.11
C ARG A 162 2.87 -18.17 -32.28
N SER A 163 3.55 -17.03 -32.11
CA SER A 163 4.65 -16.95 -31.14
C SER A 163 4.09 -17.16 -29.72
N VAL A 164 4.74 -17.98 -28.89
CA VAL A 164 4.35 -18.16 -27.47
C VAL A 164 4.38 -16.81 -26.72
N TYR A 165 5.23 -15.89 -27.20
CA TYR A 165 5.40 -14.52 -26.70
C TYR A 165 4.12 -13.67 -26.80
N SER A 166 3.37 -13.76 -27.89
CA SER A 166 2.13 -12.98 -28.07
C SER A 166 0.97 -13.50 -27.19
N ARG A 167 0.96 -14.79 -26.81
CA ARG A 167 -0.08 -15.36 -25.94
C ARG A 167 0.05 -14.97 -24.48
N LEU A 168 1.27 -14.79 -24.00
CA LEU A 168 1.54 -14.53 -22.59
C LEU A 168 1.69 -13.03 -22.26
N LEU A 169 1.62 -12.17 -23.27
CA LEU A 169 1.72 -10.71 -23.11
C LEU A 169 0.67 -10.13 -22.11
N PRO A 170 -0.60 -10.58 -22.09
CA PRO A 170 -1.57 -10.13 -21.09
C PRO A 170 -1.17 -10.46 -19.65
N LEU A 171 -0.58 -11.65 -19.45
CA LEU A 171 -0.09 -12.10 -18.16
C LEU A 171 1.14 -11.29 -17.72
N HIS A 172 2.04 -10.96 -18.66
CA HIS A 172 3.17 -10.08 -18.40
C HIS A 172 2.73 -8.72 -17.86
N TRP A 173 1.74 -8.07 -18.49
CA TRP A 173 1.20 -6.80 -18.00
C TRP A 173 0.55 -6.93 -16.62
N ALA A 174 -0.19 -8.00 -16.38
CA ALA A 174 -0.79 -8.28 -15.07
C ALA A 174 0.27 -8.44 -13.97
N LEU A 175 1.30 -9.26 -14.23
CA LEU A 175 2.40 -9.47 -13.28
C LEU A 175 3.22 -8.19 -13.07
N ASN A 176 3.47 -7.41 -14.12
CA ASN A 176 4.20 -6.15 -13.97
C ASN A 176 3.41 -5.13 -13.13
N ALA A 177 2.08 -5.05 -13.27
CA ALA A 177 1.24 -4.20 -12.43
C ALA A 177 1.20 -4.64 -10.97
N MET A 178 1.18 -5.96 -10.74
CA MET A 178 1.29 -6.55 -9.41
C MET A 178 2.61 -6.15 -8.73
N LEU A 179 3.73 -6.35 -9.44
CA LEU A 179 5.07 -5.98 -8.95
C LEU A 179 5.17 -4.47 -8.72
N LEU A 180 4.69 -3.65 -9.65
CA LEU A 180 4.69 -2.20 -9.53
C LEU A 180 3.93 -1.74 -8.28
N SER A 181 2.73 -2.29 -8.06
CA SER A 181 1.90 -1.96 -6.90
C SER A 181 2.63 -2.23 -5.58
N LEU A 182 3.28 -3.39 -5.45
CA LEU A 182 4.04 -3.75 -4.26
C LEU A 182 5.34 -2.95 -4.12
N THR A 183 6.00 -2.61 -5.22
CA THR A 183 7.24 -1.85 -5.19
C THR A 183 6.97 -0.41 -4.70
N HIS A 184 5.86 0.20 -5.10
CA HIS A 184 5.43 1.50 -4.56
C HIS A 184 5.18 1.49 -3.05
N VAL A 185 4.65 0.38 -2.50
CA VAL A 185 4.53 0.19 -1.05
C VAL A 185 5.91 0.26 -0.40
N VAL A 186 6.86 -0.54 -0.89
CA VAL A 186 8.20 -0.62 -0.31
C VAL A 186 8.95 0.71 -0.43
N TRP A 187 8.93 1.34 -1.61
CA TRP A 187 9.55 2.65 -1.79
C TRP A 187 8.98 3.71 -0.84
N THR A 188 7.68 3.69 -0.60
CA THR A 188 7.04 4.62 0.33
C THR A 188 7.51 4.41 1.75
N VAL A 189 7.63 3.16 2.20
CA VAL A 189 8.17 2.84 3.54
C VAL A 189 9.61 3.32 3.70
N LEU A 190 10.48 3.06 2.72
CA LEU A 190 11.90 3.46 2.78
C LEU A 190 12.08 4.98 2.77
N VAL A 191 11.35 5.69 1.92
CA VAL A 191 11.39 7.16 1.86
C VAL A 191 10.87 7.76 3.17
N TRP A 192 9.74 7.26 3.69
CA TRP A 192 9.16 7.80 4.92
C TRP A 192 10.02 7.55 6.15
N ASP A 193 10.72 6.42 6.22
CA ASP A 193 11.71 6.15 7.28
C ASP A 193 12.84 7.21 7.26
N SER A 194 13.39 7.47 6.06
CA SER A 194 14.43 8.51 5.88
C SER A 194 13.91 9.90 6.23
N CYS A 195 12.70 10.26 5.77
CA CYS A 195 12.06 11.54 6.08
C CYS A 195 11.79 11.70 7.58
N HIS A 196 11.49 10.63 8.28
CA HIS A 196 11.29 10.66 9.74
C HIS A 196 12.59 11.00 10.47
N HIS A 197 13.70 10.35 10.12
CA HIS A 197 15.00 10.69 10.69
C HIS A 197 15.43 12.13 10.38
N PHE A 198 15.15 12.62 9.17
CA PHE A 198 15.37 14.02 8.82
C PHE A 198 14.53 14.98 9.68
N ALA A 199 13.25 14.68 9.82
CA ALA A 199 12.30 15.45 10.62
C ALA A 199 12.70 15.55 12.10
N LEU A 200 13.14 14.44 12.70
CA LEU A 200 13.63 14.42 14.07
C LEU A 200 14.86 15.32 14.25
N ARG A 201 15.81 15.25 13.31
CA ARG A 201 17.03 16.08 13.34
C ARG A 201 16.70 17.57 13.23
N ARG A 202 15.77 17.94 12.34
CA ARG A 202 15.34 19.33 12.17
C ARG A 202 14.68 19.87 13.44
N ASP A 203 13.80 19.08 14.05
CA ASP A 203 13.12 19.48 15.28
C ASP A 203 14.13 19.61 16.45
N ALA A 204 15.11 18.71 16.56
CA ALA A 204 16.20 18.81 17.54
C ALA A 204 17.09 20.05 17.34
N ALA A 205 17.41 20.40 16.08
CA ALA A 205 18.17 21.60 15.76
C ALA A 205 17.39 22.88 16.14
N SER A 206 16.07 22.91 15.89
CA SER A 206 15.22 24.05 16.27
C SER A 206 15.06 24.20 17.79
N ALA A 207 15.07 23.10 18.54
CA ALA A 207 15.07 23.14 20.00
C ALA A 207 16.40 23.70 20.52
N ALA A 208 17.53 23.23 20.00
CA ALA A 208 18.86 23.68 20.40
C ALA A 208 19.05 25.20 20.19
N SER A 209 18.61 25.75 19.06
CA SER A 209 18.68 27.20 18.79
C SER A 209 17.78 28.04 19.71
N THR A 210 16.70 27.46 20.24
CA THR A 210 15.77 28.16 21.14
C THR A 210 16.36 28.24 22.56
N THR A 211 17.06 27.21 23.01
CA THR A 211 17.70 27.17 24.34
C THR A 211 18.90 28.11 24.45
N THR A 212 19.65 28.34 23.36
CA THR A 212 20.79 29.27 23.35
C THR A 212 20.37 30.74 23.57
N ASN A 213 19.12 31.09 23.25
CA ASN A 213 18.59 32.44 23.47
C ASN A 213 17.95 32.65 24.85
N GLN A 214 17.79 31.60 25.68
CA GLN A 214 17.09 31.72 26.96
C GLN A 214 17.95 31.51 28.22
N ASN A 215 19.19 31.03 28.15
CA ASN A 215 20.03 30.90 29.36
C ASN A 215 21.55 30.96 29.07
N SER A 216 22.18 32.07 29.45
CA SER A 216 23.62 32.19 29.70
C SER A 216 24.02 31.68 31.10
N GLY A 217 23.45 30.55 31.54
CA GLY A 217 23.74 29.97 32.85
C GLY A 217 23.04 28.63 33.05
N SER A 218 23.81 27.64 33.50
CA SER A 218 23.43 26.26 33.80
C SER A 218 23.43 25.28 32.62
N ALA A 219 24.50 24.48 32.60
CA ALA A 219 24.71 23.36 31.70
C ALA A 219 23.63 22.28 31.89
N ALA A 220 22.80 22.08 30.89
CA ALA A 220 21.85 20.96 30.84
C ALA A 220 22.56 19.70 30.31
N THR A 221 23.15 18.95 31.22
CA THR A 221 23.42 17.51 31.06
C THR A 221 22.11 16.73 31.13
N ALA A 222 21.46 16.45 30.00
CA ALA A 222 20.55 15.30 29.83
C ALA A 222 20.07 15.20 28.38
N SER A 223 20.08 13.98 27.83
CA SER A 223 19.49 13.49 26.56
C SER A 223 20.40 13.26 25.32
N THR A 224 21.72 13.41 25.42
CA THR A 224 22.65 13.17 24.29
C THR A 224 23.28 11.77 24.12
N PRO A 225 22.88 10.64 24.77
CA PRO A 225 23.51 9.36 24.44
C PRO A 225 22.87 8.61 23.25
N LEU A 226 21.60 8.89 22.86
CA LEU A 226 20.92 8.11 21.81
C LEU A 226 21.17 8.58 20.36
N LEU A 227 21.76 9.76 20.16
CA LEU A 227 22.06 10.29 18.82
C LEU A 227 23.49 10.00 18.35
N HIS A 228 24.35 9.44 19.20
CA HIS A 228 25.78 9.31 18.88
C HIS A 228 26.07 8.12 17.93
N ASN A 229 25.26 7.06 17.95
CA ASN A 229 25.54 5.83 17.19
C ASN A 229 24.74 5.67 15.87
N GLN A 230 23.86 6.62 15.52
CA GLN A 230 22.99 6.54 14.34
C GLN A 230 23.31 7.60 13.28
N LYS A 231 24.59 7.97 13.16
CA LYS A 231 25.01 9.17 12.40
C LYS A 231 25.17 8.98 10.90
N VAL A 232 25.45 7.80 10.36
CA VAL A 232 26.10 7.75 9.03
C VAL A 232 25.15 7.59 7.84
N ASN A 233 24.03 6.84 7.91
CA ASN A 233 23.30 6.43 6.69
C ASN A 233 21.77 6.62 6.69
N TRP A 234 21.22 7.61 7.42
CA TRP A 234 19.76 7.80 7.52
C TRP A 234 19.06 8.12 6.18
N PHE A 235 19.80 8.65 5.20
CA PHE A 235 19.29 8.98 3.87
C PHE A 235 19.37 7.79 2.89
N LEU A 236 20.10 6.73 3.25
CA LEU A 236 20.36 5.59 2.38
C LEU A 236 19.07 4.90 1.91
N PRO A 237 18.04 4.68 2.76
CA PRO A 237 16.79 4.05 2.31
C PRO A 237 16.07 4.86 1.22
N ALA A 238 16.04 6.19 1.34
CA ALA A 238 15.48 7.06 0.31
C ALA A 238 16.27 7.00 -1.00
N ILE A 239 17.60 7.01 -0.96
CA ILE A 239 18.44 6.86 -2.17
C ILE A 239 18.15 5.51 -2.84
N VAL A 240 18.10 4.43 -2.07
CA VAL A 240 17.79 3.09 -2.59
C VAL A 240 16.42 3.08 -3.28
N ALA A 241 15.41 3.72 -2.69
CA ALA A 241 14.08 3.83 -3.28
C ALA A 241 14.10 4.59 -4.62
N VAL A 242 14.76 5.74 -4.69
CA VAL A 242 14.85 6.54 -5.92
C VAL A 242 15.63 5.79 -7.01
N VAL A 243 16.78 5.21 -6.68
CA VAL A 243 17.60 4.44 -7.62
C VAL A 243 16.81 3.25 -8.17
N THR A 244 16.13 2.50 -7.31
CA THR A 244 15.33 1.36 -7.77
C THR A 244 14.10 1.78 -8.57
N HIS A 245 13.54 2.97 -8.33
CA HIS A 245 12.49 3.54 -9.19
C HIS A 245 13.02 3.86 -10.59
N VAL A 246 14.20 4.46 -10.69
CA VAL A 246 14.87 4.69 -11.99
C VAL A 246 15.16 3.37 -12.70
N VAL A 247 15.70 2.37 -11.99
CA VAL A 247 15.97 1.04 -12.55
C VAL A 247 14.68 0.37 -13.04
N ASN A 248 13.59 0.41 -12.27
CA ASN A 248 12.30 -0.16 -12.67
C ASN A 248 11.76 0.46 -13.98
N SER A 249 11.88 1.78 -14.10
CA SER A 249 11.50 2.54 -15.29
C SER A 249 12.40 2.21 -16.49
N ALA A 250 13.71 2.04 -16.27
CA ALA A 250 14.65 1.62 -17.30
C ALA A 250 14.39 0.18 -17.78
N MET A 251 14.05 -0.75 -16.88
CA MET A 251 13.66 -2.12 -17.24
C MET A 251 12.39 -2.14 -18.08
N SER A 252 11.47 -1.19 -17.87
CA SER A 252 10.28 -1.04 -18.69
C SER A 252 10.61 -0.66 -20.15
N TYR A 253 11.70 0.09 -20.37
CA TYR A 253 12.20 0.39 -21.72
C TYR A 253 12.72 -0.87 -22.42
N LEU A 254 13.47 -1.72 -21.71
CA LEU A 254 13.93 -3.02 -22.22
C LEU A 254 12.75 -3.95 -22.57
N SER A 255 11.67 -3.89 -21.78
CA SER A 255 10.44 -4.61 -22.08
C SER A 255 9.81 -4.17 -23.41
N GLY A 256 9.93 -2.88 -23.77
CA GLY A 256 9.48 -2.36 -25.08
C GLY A 256 10.33 -2.86 -26.25
N GLY A 257 11.61 -3.17 -26.01
CA GLY A 257 12.56 -3.72 -26.99
C GLY A 257 12.44 -5.23 -27.24
N GLY A 258 11.46 -5.92 -26.63
CA GLY A 258 11.24 -7.36 -26.81
C GLY A 258 11.76 -8.25 -25.67
N TYR A 259 12.46 -7.69 -24.69
CA TYR A 259 13.01 -8.44 -23.53
C TYR A 259 12.06 -8.44 -22.33
N THR A 260 10.78 -8.73 -22.57
CA THR A 260 9.70 -8.62 -21.56
C THR A 260 9.94 -9.46 -20.31
N TRP A 261 10.28 -10.74 -20.49
CA TRP A 261 10.51 -11.67 -19.38
C TRP A 261 11.76 -11.36 -18.57
N LEU A 262 12.82 -10.87 -19.22
CA LEU A 262 14.03 -10.45 -18.53
C LEU A 262 13.71 -9.26 -17.62
N ALA A 263 13.03 -8.24 -18.15
CA ALA A 263 12.60 -7.07 -17.38
C ALA A 263 11.69 -7.47 -16.20
N LEU A 264 10.75 -8.39 -16.42
CA LEU A 264 9.85 -8.88 -15.38
C LEU A 264 10.61 -9.61 -14.26
N SER A 265 11.50 -10.54 -14.62
CA SER A 265 12.32 -11.27 -13.66
C SER A 265 13.26 -10.35 -12.87
N SER A 266 13.84 -9.34 -13.54
CA SER A 266 14.67 -8.32 -12.88
C SER A 266 13.85 -7.48 -11.88
N ASN A 267 12.66 -7.04 -12.25
CA ASN A 267 11.78 -6.28 -11.35
C ASN A 267 11.30 -7.15 -10.17
N ALA A 268 11.01 -8.43 -10.39
CA ALA A 268 10.63 -9.36 -9.33
C ALA A 268 11.78 -9.58 -8.34
N LEU A 269 13.01 -9.81 -8.83
CA LEU A 269 14.19 -9.97 -8.00
C LEU A 269 14.48 -8.69 -7.20
N MET A 270 14.40 -7.53 -7.85
CA MET A 270 14.57 -6.23 -7.20
C MET A 270 13.54 -6.03 -6.08
N LEU A 271 12.27 -6.36 -6.31
CA LEU A 271 11.24 -6.29 -5.28
C LEU A 271 11.57 -7.19 -4.07
N LEU A 272 12.00 -8.43 -4.30
CA LEU A 272 12.38 -9.34 -3.21
C LEU A 272 13.54 -8.79 -2.37
N ILE A 273 14.57 -8.25 -3.03
CA ILE A 273 15.71 -7.60 -2.35
C ILE A 273 15.23 -6.39 -1.56
N LEU A 274 14.37 -5.55 -2.15
CA LEU A 274 13.81 -4.38 -1.50
C LEU A 274 12.94 -4.73 -0.29
N ILE A 275 12.16 -5.82 -0.35
CA ILE A 275 11.39 -6.32 0.79
C ILE A 275 12.33 -6.74 1.93
N GLY A 276 13.38 -7.50 1.61
CA GLY A 276 14.39 -7.90 2.60
C GLY A 276 15.09 -6.69 3.24
N TYR A 277 15.48 -5.70 2.41
CA TYR A 277 16.07 -4.46 2.90
C TYR A 277 15.10 -3.65 3.76
N CYS A 278 13.84 -3.52 3.35
CA CYS A 278 12.79 -2.86 4.11
C CYS A 278 12.56 -3.54 5.47
N TYR A 279 12.61 -4.87 5.53
CA TYR A 279 12.52 -5.61 6.79
C TYR A 279 13.66 -5.26 7.74
N VAL A 280 14.91 -5.25 7.25
CA VAL A 280 16.09 -4.87 8.05
C VAL A 280 15.97 -3.42 8.55
N VAL A 281 15.51 -2.50 7.71
CA VAL A 281 15.32 -1.08 8.07
C VAL A 281 14.25 -0.92 9.15
N VAL A 282 13.13 -1.63 9.04
CA VAL A 282 11.98 -1.48 9.96
C VAL A 282 12.18 -2.23 11.28
N ARG A 283 12.76 -3.43 11.26
CA ARG A 283 12.92 -4.29 12.45
C ARG A 283 14.29 -4.24 13.09
N HIS A 284 15.31 -3.69 12.41
CA HIS A 284 16.71 -3.75 12.84
C HIS A 284 17.23 -5.19 13.10
N GLU A 285 16.60 -6.18 12.46
CA GLU A 285 16.94 -7.60 12.54
C GLU A 285 17.60 -8.10 11.25
N SER A 286 18.23 -9.27 11.30
CA SER A 286 18.84 -9.89 10.12
C SER A 286 17.76 -10.35 9.12
N PRO A 287 18.04 -10.32 7.80
CA PRO A 287 17.09 -10.76 6.78
C PRO A 287 16.76 -12.28 6.86
N PHE A 288 17.56 -13.06 7.58
CA PHE A 288 17.28 -14.48 7.81
C PHE A 288 16.07 -14.71 8.73
N GLU A 289 15.77 -13.77 9.63
CA GLU A 289 14.56 -13.86 10.47
C GLU A 289 13.30 -13.69 9.62
N LEU A 290 13.33 -12.82 8.60
CA LEU A 290 12.25 -12.72 7.62
C LEU A 290 12.01 -14.07 6.93
N LEU A 291 13.06 -14.79 6.56
CA LEU A 291 12.90 -16.10 5.92
C LEU A 291 12.22 -17.11 6.86
N LYS A 292 12.58 -17.13 8.14
CA LYS A 292 11.93 -17.99 9.13
C LYS A 292 10.47 -17.63 9.31
N GLU A 293 10.15 -16.34 9.46
CA GLU A 293 8.78 -15.84 9.56
C GLU A 293 7.94 -16.20 8.33
N VAL A 294 8.51 -16.04 7.12
CA VAL A 294 7.85 -16.44 5.87
C VAL A 294 7.64 -17.95 5.83
N VAL A 295 8.62 -18.77 6.21
CA VAL A 295 8.48 -20.22 6.27
C VAL A 295 7.41 -20.61 7.29
N TYR A 296 7.35 -19.96 8.45
CA TYR A 296 6.32 -20.19 9.45
C TYR A 296 4.93 -19.79 8.94
N ALA A 297 4.81 -18.63 8.29
CA ALA A 297 3.55 -18.18 7.69
C ALA A 297 3.10 -19.09 6.53
N LEU A 298 4.03 -19.56 5.69
CA LEU A 298 3.73 -20.52 4.63
C LEU A 298 3.29 -21.86 5.21
N ARG A 299 3.97 -22.34 6.26
CA ARG A 299 3.58 -23.56 6.97
C ARG A 299 2.19 -23.40 7.56
N ASP A 300 1.91 -22.29 8.23
CA ASP A 300 0.60 -21.98 8.82
C ASP A 300 -0.52 -21.87 7.77
N TRP A 301 -0.20 -21.27 6.62
CA TRP A 301 -1.10 -21.18 5.48
C TRP A 301 -1.41 -22.56 4.88
N VAL A 302 -0.38 -23.39 4.68
CA VAL A 302 -0.53 -24.77 4.20
C VAL A 302 -1.30 -25.63 5.21
N THR A 303 -1.12 -25.42 6.50
CA THR A 303 -1.88 -26.12 7.55
C THR A 303 -3.30 -25.59 7.74
N LEU A 304 -3.68 -24.52 7.01
CA LEU A 304 -5.00 -23.87 7.07
C LEU A 304 -5.48 -23.59 8.50
N THR A 305 -4.54 -23.36 9.41
CA THR A 305 -4.79 -23.35 10.86
C THR A 305 -5.75 -22.22 11.24
N ALA A 306 -5.57 -21.04 10.64
CA ALA A 306 -6.48 -19.90 10.78
C ALA A 306 -7.90 -20.17 10.24
N LEU A 307 -8.03 -20.94 9.15
CA LEU A 307 -9.33 -21.37 8.60
C LEU A 307 -10.00 -22.38 9.53
N ARG A 308 -9.21 -23.28 10.11
CA ARG A 308 -9.66 -24.27 11.08
C ARG A 308 -10.15 -23.61 12.37
N GLU A 309 -9.44 -22.60 12.87
CA GLU A 309 -9.86 -21.81 14.02
C GLU A 309 -11.11 -20.98 13.74
N TYR A 310 -11.22 -20.34 12.57
CA TYR A 310 -12.41 -19.60 12.17
C TYR A 310 -13.64 -20.51 12.03
N CYS A 311 -13.47 -21.70 11.44
CA CYS A 311 -14.51 -22.72 11.38
C CYS A 311 -14.88 -23.21 12.79
N CYS A 312 -13.91 -23.55 13.65
CA CYS A 312 -14.17 -23.96 15.03
C CYS A 312 -14.97 -22.89 15.79
N LYS A 313 -14.57 -21.62 15.69
CA LYS A 313 -15.25 -20.50 16.37
C LYS A 313 -16.68 -20.28 15.87
N LYS A 314 -16.94 -20.54 14.58
CA LYS A 314 -18.28 -20.48 13.98
C LYS A 314 -19.14 -21.68 14.38
N THR A 315 -18.57 -22.86 14.52
CA THR A 315 -19.28 -24.07 15.02
C THR A 315 -19.61 -23.95 16.51
N SER A 316 -18.74 -23.32 17.31
CA SER A 316 -18.98 -23.06 18.74
C SER A 316 -19.98 -21.93 19.02
N ALA A 317 -20.32 -21.12 18.02
CA ALA A 317 -21.27 -19.99 18.15
C ALA A 317 -22.67 -20.30 17.58
N ALA A 318 -22.91 -21.52 17.07
CA ALA A 318 -24.24 -21.97 16.70
C ALA A 318 -24.97 -22.50 17.97
N PRO A 319 -26.17 -22.02 18.30
CA PRO A 319 -26.92 -22.56 19.43
C PRO A 319 -27.40 -23.97 19.11
N ALA A 320 -26.90 -24.95 19.87
CA ALA A 320 -27.51 -26.26 19.99
C ALA A 320 -28.67 -26.16 20.98
N ALA A 321 -29.91 -26.11 20.48
CA ALA A 321 -31.13 -26.46 21.19
C ALA A 321 -32.29 -26.49 20.17
N ASP A 322 -33.22 -27.42 20.16
CA ASP A 322 -33.35 -28.75 20.75
C ASP A 322 -34.55 -29.35 20.02
N ALA A 323 -34.49 -30.64 19.71
CA ALA A 323 -35.56 -31.39 19.09
C ALA A 323 -36.23 -32.21 20.17
N THR A 324 -37.40 -31.79 20.65
CA THR A 324 -38.33 -32.65 21.41
C THR A 324 -39.77 -32.21 21.18
N GLU A 325 -40.59 -33.17 20.72
CA GLU A 325 -42.06 -33.31 20.86
C GLU A 325 -42.94 -32.16 20.32
N GLY A 326 -43.99 -32.34 19.52
CA GLY A 326 -44.93 -33.43 19.31
C GLY A 326 -46.20 -32.76 18.76
N GLU A 327 -46.98 -33.49 17.96
CA GLU A 327 -48.14 -33.03 17.20
C GLU A 327 -49.19 -32.18 17.96
N SER A 328 -49.84 -31.30 17.20
CA SER A 328 -51.31 -31.25 16.97
C SER A 328 -51.95 -29.88 17.12
N ASN A 329 -52.68 -29.52 16.06
CA ASN A 329 -53.67 -28.45 15.99
C ASN A 329 -54.70 -28.54 17.12
N GLU A 330 -55.03 -27.42 17.77
CA GLU A 330 -56.45 -27.06 17.90
C GLU A 330 -56.66 -25.56 18.18
N MET A 331 -57.63 -25.04 17.42
CA MET A 331 -58.15 -23.69 17.38
C MET A 331 -59.35 -23.61 18.31
N VAL A 332 -59.35 -22.79 19.39
CA VAL A 332 -60.60 -22.32 20.03
C VAL A 332 -60.45 -20.93 20.65
N ILE A 333 -61.28 -20.01 20.15
CA ILE A 333 -61.66 -18.72 20.72
C ILE A 333 -62.56 -18.95 21.96
N ARG A 334 -62.28 -18.29 23.10
CA ARG A 334 -63.30 -17.64 23.97
C ARG A 334 -62.71 -16.94 25.19
N ASP A 335 -62.83 -15.62 25.16
CA ASP A 335 -63.50 -14.74 26.14
C ASP A 335 -63.63 -15.16 27.62
N GLY A 336 -63.33 -14.22 28.53
CA GLY A 336 -64.05 -14.13 29.80
C GLY A 336 -63.23 -13.99 31.08
N ARG A 337 -63.17 -12.73 31.56
CA ARG A 337 -63.39 -12.32 32.97
C ARG A 337 -62.24 -12.42 34.01
N ASN A 338 -61.91 -11.22 34.52
CA ASN A 338 -61.79 -10.83 35.93
C ASN A 338 -60.82 -11.58 36.87
N ASN A 339 -59.83 -10.85 37.40
CA ASN A 339 -59.83 -10.25 38.75
C ASN A 339 -58.37 -9.98 39.18
N VAL A 340 -57.97 -8.72 39.41
CA VAL A 340 -58.05 -7.99 40.69
C VAL A 340 -56.94 -8.37 41.69
N ARG A 341 -56.13 -7.34 42.05
CA ARG A 341 -55.37 -7.16 43.30
C ARG A 341 -54.13 -8.08 43.46
N ARG A 342 -53.01 -7.66 44.05
CA ARG A 342 -52.73 -6.64 45.07
C ARG A 342 -51.20 -6.55 45.23
N ARG A 343 -50.68 -5.33 45.52
CA ARG A 343 -49.59 -4.98 46.48
C ARG A 343 -48.21 -5.64 46.24
N ARG A 344 -47.08 -4.95 46.36
CA ARG A 344 -46.73 -3.63 46.88
C ARG A 344 -45.32 -3.34 46.39
#